data_AF-X1KQJ5-F1
#
_entry.id   AF-X1KQJ5-F1
#
_cell.length_a   1.000
_cell.length_b   1.000
_cell.length_c   1.000
_cell.angle_alpha   90.00
_cell.angle_beta   90.00
_cell.angle_gamma   90.00
#
_symmetry.space_group_name_H-M   'P 1'
#
loop_
_entity.id
_entity.type
_entity.pdbx_description
1 polymer ?
#
loop_
_entity_poly.entity_id
_entity_poly.type
_entity_poly.pdbx_seq_one_letter_code
_entity_poly.pdbx_strand_id
1 'polypeptide(L)'
;MTSIALMPLTDGINGLMFVGLNLADAWVTKQLLAHGGGEANIIASAYGSSMLIKGLLALAIVLVLVRLGKAKLLWVLNVCMVAVVLWTGGWVLSYL
;
A
#
# COMPACT_ATOMS: atom_id res chain seq x y z
N MET A 1 6.18 11.04 -32.65
CA MET A 1 5.29 11.87 -31.80
C MET A 1 4.86 11.02 -30.63
N THR A 2 5.54 11.14 -29.49
CA THR A 2 5.18 10.45 -28.25
C THR A 2 3.93 11.12 -27.69
N SER A 3 2.77 10.55 -28.02
CA SER A 3 1.53 10.92 -27.35
C SER A 3 1.76 10.74 -25.85
N ILE A 4 1.67 11.83 -25.09
CA ILE A 4 1.54 11.77 -23.64
C ILE A 4 0.21 11.06 -23.43
N ALA A 5 0.26 9.73 -23.36
CA ALA A 5 -0.92 8.92 -23.09
C ALA A 5 -1.43 9.38 -21.73
N LEU A 6 -2.53 10.14 -21.75
CA LEU A 6 -3.33 10.39 -20.56
C LEU A 6 -3.55 9.02 -19.92
N MET A 7 -2.96 8.83 -18.75
CA MET A 7 -3.17 7.61 -17.98
C MET A 7 -4.69 7.43 -17.85
N PRO A 8 -5.25 6.27 -18.22
CA PRO A 8 -6.67 6.03 -18.09
C PRO A 8 -7.12 6.41 -16.67
N LEU A 9 -8.21 7.17 -16.54
CA LEU A 9 -8.65 7.69 -15.24
C LEU A 9 -8.78 6.57 -14.19
N THR A 10 -9.24 5.39 -14.62
CA THR A 10 -9.32 4.17 -13.80
C THR A 10 -7.98 3.73 -13.23
N ASP A 11 -6.91 3.81 -14.04
CA ASP A 11 -5.56 3.44 -13.61
C ASP A 11 -5.02 4.47 -12.62
N GLY A 12 -5.33 5.76 -12.83
CA GLY A 12 -5.01 6.85 -11.91
C GLY A 12 -5.63 6.65 -10.54
N ILE A 13 -6.93 6.33 -10.51
CA ILE A 13 -7.66 6.03 -9.27
C ILE A 13 -7.09 4.79 -8.58
N ASN A 14 -6.82 3.72 -9.34
CA ASN A 14 -6.22 2.50 -8.77
C ASN A 14 -4.84 2.77 -8.17
N GLY A 15 -4.01 3.59 -8.82
CA GLY A 15 -2.71 3.99 -8.30
C GLY A 15 -2.82 4.81 -7.01
N LEU A 16 -3.74 5.78 -6.97
CA LEU A 16 -3.98 6.60 -5.77
C LEU A 16 -4.50 5.74 -4.60
N MET A 17 -5.43 4.82 -4.87
CA MET A 17 -5.89 3.84 -3.90
C MET A 17 -4.75 2.97 -3.37
N PHE A 18 -3.85 2.52 -4.25
CA PHE A 18 -2.71 1.69 -3.84
C PHE A 18 -1.78 2.45 -2.89
N VAL A 19 -1.45 3.70 -3.21
CA VAL A 19 -0.65 4.55 -2.32
C VAL A 19 -1.36 4.79 -1.00
N GLY A 20 -2.66 5.12 -1.04
CA GLY A 20 -3.47 5.32 0.16
C GLY A 20 -3.54 4.09 1.06
N LEU A 21 -3.74 2.91 0.49
CA LEU A 21 -3.76 1.64 1.23
C LEU A 21 -2.42 1.31 1.86
N ASN A 22 -1.30 1.58 1.18
CA ASN A 22 0.04 1.39 1.76
C ASN A 22 0.33 2.37 2.90
N LEU A 23 -0.14 3.61 2.82
CA LEU A 23 -0.06 4.57 3.92
C LEU A 23 -0.94 4.16 5.10
N ALA A 24 -2.16 3.71 4.83
CA ALA A 24 -3.08 3.20 5.85
C ALA A 24 -2.47 1.98 6.56
N ASP A 25 -1.91 1.04 5.81
CA ASP A 25 -1.20 -0.13 6.37
C ASP A 25 -0.03 0.29 7.28
N ALA A 26 0.78 1.26 6.86
CA ALA A 26 1.86 1.82 7.68
C ALA A 26 1.33 2.43 8.98
N TRP A 27 0.22 3.18 8.91
CA TRP A 27 -0.40 3.80 10.08
C TRP A 27 -0.95 2.76 11.05
N VAL A 28 -1.72 1.78 10.54
CA VAL A 28 -2.29 0.70 11.36
C VAL A 28 -1.18 -0.13 11.99
N THR A 29 -0.12 -0.44 11.25
CA THR A 29 1.07 -1.13 11.77
C THR A 29 1.73 -0.31 12.89
N LYS A 30 1.85 1.01 12.73
CA LYS A 30 2.39 1.89 13.77
C LYS A 30 1.54 1.87 15.04
N GLN A 31 0.22 1.87 14.90
CA GLN A 31 -0.69 1.73 16.05
C GLN A 31 -0.52 0.36 16.73
N LEU A 32 -0.44 -0.72 15.95
CA LEU A 32 -0.25 -2.07 16.48
C LEU A 32 1.02 -2.17 17.33
N LEU A 33 2.14 -1.66 16.81
CA LEU A 33 3.42 -1.63 17.54
C LEU A 33 3.33 -0.75 18.80
N ALA A 34 2.63 0.38 18.74
CA ALA A 34 2.44 1.25 19.90
C ALA A 34 1.62 0.60 21.03
N HIS A 35 0.75 -0.36 20.69
CA HIS A 35 -0.03 -1.14 21.64
C HIS A 35 0.63 -2.47 22.07
N GLY A 36 1.90 -2.69 21.69
CA GLY A 36 2.67 -3.88 22.09
C GLY A 36 2.46 -5.11 21.19
N GLY A 37 1.74 -4.95 20.08
CA GLY A 37 1.69 -5.95 19.02
C GLY A 37 3.00 -6.01 18.22
N GLY A 38 3.21 -7.10 17.48
CA GLY A 38 4.37 -7.27 16.61
C GLY A 38 4.02 -7.12 15.14
N GLU A 39 4.99 -6.71 14.31
CA GLU A 39 4.85 -6.86 12.86
C GLU A 39 4.91 -8.33 12.46
N ALA A 40 3.87 -8.81 11.78
CA ALA A 40 3.83 -10.19 11.28
C ALA A 40 4.89 -10.48 10.21
N ASN A 41 5.42 -9.43 9.55
CA ASN A 41 6.42 -9.56 8.51
C ASN A 41 7.81 -9.16 9.05
N ILE A 42 8.66 -10.15 9.29
CA ILE A 42 10.03 -9.98 9.79
C ILE A 42 10.88 -9.10 8.86
N ILE A 43 10.65 -9.16 7.54
CA ILE A 43 11.39 -8.32 6.58
C ILE A 43 10.91 -6.87 6.67
N ALA A 44 9.61 -6.67 6.82
CA ALA A 44 9.04 -5.35 6.99
C ALA A 44 9.26 -4.78 8.39
N SER A 45 9.62 -5.56 9.41
CA SER A 45 9.78 -5.10 10.80
C SER A 45 10.70 -3.88 10.96
N ALA A 46 11.65 -3.71 10.03
CA ALA A 46 12.58 -2.58 10.02
C ALA A 46 11.98 -1.28 9.44
N TYR A 47 10.92 -1.36 8.63
CA TYR A 47 10.39 -0.20 7.88
C TYR A 47 8.86 -0.17 7.73
N GLY A 48 8.13 -1.14 8.26
CA GLY A 48 6.72 -1.35 7.96
C GLY A 48 5.79 -0.39 8.70
N SER A 49 6.26 0.24 9.76
CA SER A 49 5.60 1.40 10.38
C SER A 49 5.95 2.74 9.73
N SER A 50 6.91 2.78 8.80
CA SER A 50 7.34 4.02 8.15
C SER A 50 6.44 4.37 6.98
N MET A 51 5.56 5.35 7.21
CA MET A 51 4.67 5.91 6.18
C MET A 51 5.43 6.42 4.97
N LEU A 52 6.57 7.10 5.18
CA LEU A 52 7.37 7.66 4.09
C LEU A 52 7.93 6.55 3.19
N ILE A 53 8.47 5.48 3.79
CA ILE A 53 9.04 4.37 3.01
C ILE A 53 7.94 3.63 2.26
N LYS A 54 6.82 3.27 2.93
CA LYS A 54 5.70 2.58 2.28
C LYS A 54 5.04 3.43 1.19
N GLY A 55 4.89 4.74 1.41
CA GLY A 55 4.35 5.67 0.42
C GLY A 55 5.25 5.80 -0.82
N LEU A 56 6.56 5.97 -0.62
CA LEU A 56 7.52 6.06 -1.74
C LEU A 56 7.62 4.75 -2.52
N LEU A 57 7.64 3.61 -1.82
CA LEU A 57 7.66 2.29 -2.45
C LEU A 57 6.38 2.06 -3.26
N ALA A 58 5.22 2.41 -2.71
CA ALA A 58 3.94 2.29 -3.40
C ALA A 58 3.89 3.16 -4.65
N LEU A 59 4.38 4.41 -4.55
CA LEU A 59 4.46 5.32 -5.69
C LEU A 59 5.40 4.79 -6.78
N ALA A 60 6.56 4.26 -6.40
CA ALA A 60 7.50 3.64 -7.33
C ALA A 60 6.87 2.43 -8.06
N ILE A 61 6.15 1.56 -7.34
CA ILE A 61 5.44 0.41 -7.91
C ILE A 61 4.37 0.87 -8.91
N VAL A 62 3.57 1.89 -8.56
CA VAL A 62 2.56 2.46 -9.47
C VAL A 62 3.21 2.96 -10.75
N LEU A 63 4.27 3.76 -10.64
CA LEU A 63 4.98 4.28 -11.81
C LEU A 63 5.52 3.14 -12.70
N VAL A 64 6.15 2.12 -12.12
CA VAL A 64 6.68 0.98 -12.87
C VAL A 64 5.56 0.22 -13.59
N LEU A 65 4.47 -0.12 -12.89
CA LEU A 65 3.38 -0.90 -13.48
C LEU A 65 2.65 -0.16 -14.58
N VAL A 66 2.48 1.15 -14.44
CA VAL A 66 1.90 2.00 -15.48
C VAL A 66 2.81 2.07 -16.70
N ARG A 67 4.12 2.26 -16.50
CA ARG A 67 5.11 2.29 -17.59
C ARG A 67 5.20 0.97 -18.35
N LEU A 68 4.97 -0.15 -17.66
CA LEU A 68 4.92 -1.48 -18.27
C LEU A 68 3.54 -1.85 -18.86
N GLY A 69 2.54 -0.97 -18.76
CA GLY A 69 1.17 -1.24 -19.24
C GLY A 69 0.46 -2.35 -18.46
N LYS A 70 0.90 -2.65 -17.23
CA LYS A 70 0.37 -3.72 -16.37
C LYS A 70 -0.61 -3.19 -15.33
N ALA A 71 -1.42 -2.18 -15.67
CA ALA A 71 -2.36 -1.54 -14.74
C ALA A 71 -3.40 -2.52 -14.14
N LYS A 72 -3.75 -3.61 -14.84
CA LYS A 72 -4.60 -4.68 -14.26
C LYS A 72 -4.03 -5.28 -12.97
N LEU A 73 -2.70 -5.30 -12.83
CA LEU A 73 -2.05 -5.81 -11.62
C LEU A 73 -2.26 -4.85 -10.43
N LEU A 74 -2.40 -3.54 -10.66
CA LEU A 74 -2.71 -2.57 -9.59
C LEU A 74 -4.05 -2.88 -8.92
N TRP A 75 -5.03 -3.33 -9.68
CA TRP A 75 -6.32 -3.72 -9.11
C TRP A 75 -6.19 -4.95 -8.20
N VAL A 76 -5.46 -5.98 -8.64
CA VAL A 76 -5.18 -7.17 -7.81
C VAL A 76 -4.42 -6.78 -6.55
N LEU A 77 -3.40 -5.93 -6.69
CA LEU A 77 -2.60 -5.43 -5.58
C LEU A 77 -3.44 -4.63 -4.58
N ASN A 78 -4.39 -3.80 -5.05
CA ASN A 78 -5.32 -3.09 -4.17
C ASN A 78 -6.17 -4.04 -3.34
N VAL A 79 -6.73 -5.09 -3.96
CA VAL A 79 -7.53 -6.10 -3.23
C VAL A 79 -6.68 -6.78 -2.16
N CYS A 80 -5.46 -7.18 -2.49
CA CYS A 80 -4.52 -7.76 -1.52
C CYS A 80 -4.21 -6.77 -0.38
N MET A 81 -3.95 -5.51 -0.70
CA MET A 81 -3.65 -4.48 0.30
C MET A 81 -4.83 -4.20 1.23
N VAL A 82 -6.07 -4.21 0.73
CA VAL A 82 -7.26 -4.10 1.59
C VAL A 82 -7.29 -5.24 2.60
N ALA A 83 -7.06 -6.48 2.17
CA ALA A 83 -7.04 -7.63 3.07
C ALA A 83 -5.93 -7.49 4.15
N VAL A 84 -4.75 -6.99 3.77
CA VAL A 84 -3.65 -6.72 4.72
C VAL A 84 -4.04 -5.66 5.73
N VAL A 85 -4.57 -4.52 5.28
CA VAL A 85 -4.99 -3.42 6.17
C VAL A 85 -6.07 -3.88 7.14
N LEU A 86 -7.08 -4.62 6.66
CA LEU A 86 -8.15 -5.16 7.50
C LEU A 86 -7.63 -6.18 8.51
N TRP A 87 -6.72 -7.05 8.09
CA TRP A 87 -6.09 -8.02 8.98
C TRP A 87 -5.32 -7.33 10.10
N THR A 88 -4.39 -6.43 9.76
CA THR A 88 -3.59 -5.67 10.75
C THR A 88 -4.50 -4.81 11.64
N GLY A 89 -5.55 -4.22 11.07
CA GLY A 89 -6.55 -3.44 11.82
C GLY A 89 -7.33 -4.29 12.81
N GLY A 90 -7.70 -5.51 12.44
CA GLY A 90 -8.31 -6.49 13.34
C GLY A 90 -7.42 -6.83 14.53
N TRP A 91 -6.12 -6.98 14.31
CA TRP A 91 -5.14 -7.12 15.39
C TRP A 91 -5.13 -5.88 16.28
N VAL A 92 -5.04 -4.66 15.73
CA VAL A 92 -5.08 -3.42 16.54
C VAL A 92 -6.32 -3.37 17.43
N LEU A 93 -7.50 -3.70 16.90
CA LEU A 93 -8.75 -3.73 17.65
C LEU A 93 -8.73 -4.72 18.81
N SER A 94 -7.96 -5.82 18.72
CA SER A 94 -7.81 -6.77 19.82
C SER A 94 -6.93 -6.27 20.97
N TYR A 95 -6.17 -5.18 20.76
CA TYR A 95 -5.33 -4.53 21.76
C TYR A 95 -5.94 -3.25 22.37
N LEU A 96 -7.12 -2.82 21.89
CA LEU A 96 -7.88 -1.67 22.41
C LEU A 96 -8.89 -2.12 23.46
#